data_AF-A0A7S2DA91-F1
#
_entry.id   AF-A0A7S2DA91-F1
#
_cell.length_a   1.000
_cell.length_b   1.000
_cell.length_c   1.000
_cell.angle_alpha   90.00
_cell.angle_beta   90.00
_cell.angle_gamma   90.00
#
_symmetry.space_group_name_H-M   'P 1'
#
loop_
_entity.id
_entity.type
_entity.pdbx_description
1 polymer ?
#
loop_
_entity_poly.entity_id
_entity_poly.type
_entity_poly.pdbx_seq_one_letter_code
_entity_poly.pdbx_strand_id
1 'polypeptide(L)'
;YKKAEAPAAKAEAPAAKPQAAAPAAPAALPIKAPVREEKKAKAKTGVAPKPKNAAEAASFEFKRRDAAKEGLVAAEKAKADAEQKEKELTDTLQQVEGDLKKADEAYKSAKGKEKDQKLKELKALREKKQSTTSAKKAAEAEVGTKKKEVSAAKRDAEAAEKSLEASKQEAKGKLQKYRDGEKSNLEKALETAKEQDGSAKKSLEAAKKTLSDAVGAVKSAEQKATEATKKARAELEEAKKAVAKADPGNLLFSEKRDAEKREVEKERALKKVESAQKEVVAEAKKVQEQASKEESSARKKEAEVSKKVASAQANLTTGNEVEKSLQQAVDTYEPKKFF
;
A
#
# COMPACT_ATOMS: atom_id res chain seq x y z
N TYR A 1 0.73 -44.84 -52.51
CA TYR A 1 0.33 -44.64 -51.10
C TYR A 1 -0.85 -43.68 -51.06
N LYS A 2 -1.87 -44.05 -50.29
CA LYS A 2 -3.18 -43.39 -50.14
C LYS A 2 -3.07 -41.95 -49.64
N LYS A 3 -3.88 -41.04 -50.19
CA LYS A 3 -4.75 -40.08 -49.49
C LYS A 3 -5.44 -39.20 -50.54
N ALA A 4 -6.76 -39.35 -50.66
CA ALA A 4 -7.63 -38.48 -51.44
C ALA A 4 -8.62 -37.79 -50.51
N GLU A 5 -8.93 -36.56 -50.89
CA GLU A 5 -9.57 -35.48 -50.15
C GLU A 5 -11.04 -35.73 -49.79
N ALA A 6 -11.50 -35.03 -48.76
CA ALA A 6 -12.91 -34.87 -48.40
C ALA A 6 -13.48 -33.60 -49.03
N PRO A 7 -14.78 -33.62 -49.40
CA PRO A 7 -15.57 -32.39 -49.43
C PRO A 7 -16.79 -32.44 -48.50
N ALA A 8 -17.18 -31.24 -48.06
CA ALA A 8 -18.27 -30.93 -47.14
C ALA A 8 -19.55 -30.46 -47.87
N ALA A 9 -20.74 -30.67 -47.26
CA ALA A 9 -21.98 -29.84 -47.31
C ALA A 9 -23.10 -30.59 -46.55
N LYS A 10 -23.70 -30.08 -45.45
CA LYS A 10 -24.71 -29.00 -45.26
C LYS A 10 -26.17 -29.49 -45.29
N ALA A 11 -26.91 -29.16 -44.21
CA ALA A 11 -28.37 -28.97 -44.00
C ALA A 11 -28.75 -29.61 -42.64
N GLU A 12 -29.59 -29.08 -41.75
CA GLU A 12 -30.60 -28.02 -41.81
C GLU A 12 -31.00 -27.66 -40.34
N ALA A 13 -31.44 -26.43 -40.11
CA ALA A 13 -32.01 -25.96 -38.84
C ALA A 13 -33.55 -25.92 -38.93
N PRO A 14 -34.25 -25.85 -37.78
CA PRO A 14 -35.20 -24.74 -37.59
C PRO A 14 -35.16 -24.19 -36.14
N ALA A 15 -35.06 -22.88 -35.90
CA ALA A 15 -36.08 -21.82 -35.97
C ALA A 15 -36.71 -21.51 -34.59
N ALA A 16 -36.55 -20.25 -34.17
CA ALA A 16 -37.03 -19.64 -32.94
C ALA A 16 -38.32 -18.83 -33.17
N LYS A 17 -39.14 -18.56 -32.13
CA LYS A 17 -39.78 -17.25 -31.79
C LYS A 17 -40.75 -17.29 -30.55
N PRO A 18 -41.24 -16.14 -29.99
CA PRO A 18 -40.99 -15.72 -28.57
C PRO A 18 -42.25 -15.22 -27.79
N GLN A 19 -42.03 -14.42 -26.71
CA GLN A 19 -42.97 -13.54 -25.93
C GLN A 19 -43.88 -14.25 -24.89
N ALA A 20 -44.27 -13.72 -23.72
CA ALA A 20 -44.42 -12.34 -23.23
C ALA A 20 -44.42 -12.22 -21.66
N ALA A 21 -44.27 -10.96 -21.24
CA ALA A 21 -44.52 -10.24 -19.97
C ALA A 21 -45.38 -10.82 -18.80
N ALA A 22 -45.03 -10.34 -17.60
CA ALA A 22 -45.73 -10.46 -16.30
C ALA A 22 -47.12 -9.78 -16.25
N PRO A 23 -47.95 -10.07 -15.22
CA PRO A 23 -48.05 -9.11 -14.09
C PRO A 23 -48.39 -9.70 -12.69
N ALA A 24 -47.99 -8.91 -11.68
CA ALA A 24 -48.62 -8.54 -10.40
C ALA A 24 -49.44 -9.52 -9.51
N ALA A 25 -49.24 -9.31 -8.20
CA ALA A 25 -49.77 -9.99 -7.00
C ALA A 25 -51.30 -9.94 -6.80
N PRO A 26 -51.79 -10.65 -5.76
CA PRO A 26 -52.72 -10.01 -4.82
C PRO A 26 -52.26 -10.06 -3.35
N ALA A 27 -52.80 -9.08 -2.63
CA ALA A 27 -52.51 -8.69 -1.26
C ALA A 27 -53.04 -9.63 -0.18
N ALA A 28 -52.40 -9.62 1.00
CA ALA A 28 -53.04 -9.93 2.27
C ALA A 28 -52.57 -8.93 3.35
N LEU A 29 -53.52 -8.57 4.20
CA LEU A 29 -53.65 -7.38 5.04
C LEU A 29 -52.76 -7.31 6.31
N PRO A 30 -52.68 -6.12 6.96
CA PRO A 30 -51.73 -5.83 8.03
C PRO A 30 -52.27 -6.17 9.42
N ILE A 31 -51.42 -6.70 10.29
CA ILE A 31 -51.70 -6.78 11.74
C ILE A 31 -50.64 -5.95 12.48
N LYS A 32 -51.13 -4.90 13.15
CA LYS A 32 -50.38 -4.02 14.05
C LYS A 32 -50.19 -4.67 15.43
N ALA A 33 -48.96 -4.53 15.95
CA ALA A 33 -48.54 -4.44 17.37
C ALA A 33 -48.63 -5.73 18.25
N PRO A 34 -47.74 -5.92 19.26
CA PRO A 34 -47.07 -4.87 20.03
C PRO A 34 -45.53 -4.91 20.07
N VAL A 35 -45.02 -3.70 20.29
CA VAL A 35 -43.66 -3.34 20.67
C VAL A 35 -43.25 -4.13 21.92
N ARG A 36 -42.23 -4.98 21.78
CA ARG A 36 -41.45 -5.47 22.92
C ARG A 36 -40.03 -4.92 22.75
N GLU A 37 -39.69 -3.97 23.60
CA GLU A 37 -38.32 -3.48 23.76
C GLU A 37 -37.43 -4.63 24.26
N GLU A 38 -36.93 -5.45 23.35
CA GLU A 38 -35.73 -6.22 23.61
C GLU A 38 -34.54 -5.43 23.10
N LYS A 39 -33.82 -4.83 24.05
CA LYS A 39 -32.50 -4.26 23.86
C LYS A 39 -31.63 -5.30 23.16
N LYS A 40 -31.55 -5.22 21.83
CA LYS A 40 -30.51 -5.88 21.03
C LYS A 40 -29.18 -5.24 21.43
N ALA A 41 -28.54 -5.81 22.43
CA ALA A 41 -27.10 -5.69 22.58
C ALA A 41 -26.50 -6.18 21.26
N LYS A 42 -26.06 -5.23 20.42
CA LYS A 42 -25.20 -5.51 19.28
C LYS A 42 -23.96 -6.18 19.84
N ALA A 43 -23.93 -7.51 19.82
CA ALA A 43 -22.70 -8.25 19.86
C ALA A 43 -21.91 -7.78 18.63
N LYS A 44 -20.99 -6.84 18.85
CA LYS A 44 -19.92 -6.55 17.90
C LYS A 44 -19.23 -7.89 17.70
N THR A 45 -19.47 -8.54 16.57
CA THR A 45 -18.55 -9.51 15.99
C THR A 45 -17.23 -8.76 15.85
N GLY A 46 -16.37 -8.90 16.84
CA GLY A 46 -15.03 -8.34 16.85
C GLY A 46 -14.24 -9.03 15.75
N VAL A 47 -14.34 -8.52 14.53
CA VAL A 47 -13.36 -8.80 13.49
C VAL A 47 -12.06 -8.25 14.06
N ALA A 48 -11.15 -9.14 14.44
CA ALA A 48 -9.84 -8.75 14.90
C ALA A 48 -9.22 -7.79 13.86
N PRO A 49 -8.62 -6.67 14.30
CA PRO A 49 -8.01 -5.72 13.37
C PRO A 49 -6.99 -6.46 12.50
N LYS A 50 -7.05 -6.26 11.19
CA LYS A 50 -6.05 -6.80 10.27
C LYS A 50 -4.67 -6.25 10.69
N PRO A 51 -3.62 -7.09 10.75
CA PRO A 51 -2.29 -6.64 11.10
C PRO A 51 -1.80 -5.60 10.09
N LYS A 52 -1.22 -4.51 10.58
CA LYS A 52 -0.74 -3.39 9.75
C LYS A 52 0.67 -3.61 9.23
N ASN A 53 1.43 -4.51 9.85
CA ASN A 53 2.80 -4.83 9.46
C ASN A 53 3.15 -6.29 9.77
N ALA A 54 4.34 -6.73 9.34
CA ALA A 54 4.78 -8.13 9.49
C ALA A 54 4.95 -8.55 10.97
N ALA A 55 5.38 -7.63 11.84
CA ALA A 55 5.55 -7.90 13.27
C ALA A 55 4.21 -8.12 14.00
N GLU A 56 3.19 -7.32 13.65
CA GLU A 56 1.83 -7.49 14.17
C GLU A 56 1.19 -8.78 13.65
N ALA A 57 1.44 -9.14 12.39
CA ALA A 57 1.01 -10.41 11.82
C ALA A 57 1.65 -11.60 12.56
N ALA A 58 2.95 -11.54 12.86
CA ALA A 58 3.63 -12.56 13.64
C ALA A 58 3.03 -12.74 15.05
N SER A 59 2.78 -11.62 15.74
CA SER A 59 2.14 -11.63 17.05
C SER A 59 0.72 -12.23 17.01
N PHE A 60 -0.02 -11.97 15.94
CA PHE A 60 -1.36 -12.52 15.74
C PHE A 60 -1.35 -14.04 15.54
N GLU A 61 -0.44 -14.56 14.72
CA GLU A 61 -0.30 -16.01 14.52
C GLU A 61 0.07 -16.76 15.80
N PHE A 62 0.92 -16.19 16.66
CA PHE A 62 1.19 -16.77 17.99
C PHE A 62 -0.06 -16.85 18.85
N LYS A 63 -0.80 -15.74 18.98
CA LYS A 63 -2.05 -15.71 19.75
C LYS A 63 -3.05 -16.73 19.24
N ARG A 64 -3.14 -16.90 17.92
CA ARG A 64 -4.01 -17.89 17.28
C ARG A 64 -3.59 -19.33 17.62
N ARG A 65 -2.29 -19.63 17.56
CA ARG A 65 -1.75 -20.94 17.98
C ARG A 65 -2.06 -21.23 19.44
N ASP A 66 -1.80 -20.26 20.32
CA ASP A 66 -1.96 -20.45 21.77
C ASP A 66 -3.44 -20.64 22.13
N ALA A 67 -4.34 -19.83 21.54
CA ALA A 67 -5.79 -20.02 21.70
C ALA A 67 -6.26 -21.39 21.18
N ALA A 68 -5.71 -21.89 20.07
CA ALA A 68 -6.06 -23.22 19.55
C ALA A 68 -5.56 -24.35 20.48
N LYS A 69 -4.38 -24.19 21.08
CA LYS A 69 -3.86 -25.14 22.08
C LYS A 69 -4.68 -25.13 23.37
N GLU A 70 -5.03 -23.96 23.87
CA GLU A 70 -5.93 -23.82 25.03
C GLU A 70 -7.30 -24.46 24.76
N GLY A 71 -7.85 -24.24 23.55
CA GLY A 71 -9.10 -24.87 23.12
C GLY A 71 -9.01 -26.40 23.09
N LEU A 72 -7.88 -26.97 22.64
CA LEU A 72 -7.64 -28.42 22.68
C LEU A 72 -7.61 -28.95 24.12
N VAL A 73 -6.88 -28.29 25.01
CA VAL A 73 -6.81 -28.69 26.44
C VAL A 73 -8.19 -28.63 27.10
N ALA A 74 -8.97 -27.57 26.82
CA ALA A 74 -10.32 -27.44 27.32
C ALA A 74 -11.26 -28.56 26.80
N ALA A 75 -11.14 -28.91 25.52
CA ALA A 75 -11.91 -29.99 24.91
C ALA A 75 -11.54 -31.37 25.49
N GLU A 76 -10.25 -31.63 25.71
CA GLU A 76 -9.76 -32.87 26.33
C GLU A 76 -10.24 -33.00 27.78
N LYS A 77 -10.22 -31.90 28.54
CA LYS A 77 -10.76 -31.87 29.91
C LYS A 77 -12.27 -32.15 29.91
N ALA A 78 -13.04 -31.48 29.05
CA ALA A 78 -14.48 -31.69 28.96
C ALA A 78 -14.84 -33.14 28.56
N LYS A 79 -14.02 -33.76 27.71
CA LYS A 79 -14.14 -35.18 27.37
C LYS A 79 -13.85 -36.06 28.59
N ALA A 80 -12.79 -35.80 29.35
CA ALA A 80 -12.45 -36.55 30.54
C ALA A 80 -13.56 -36.48 31.61
N ASP A 81 -14.13 -35.29 31.83
CA ASP A 81 -15.25 -35.08 32.75
C ASP A 81 -16.51 -35.86 32.32
N ALA A 82 -16.79 -35.91 31.00
CA ALA A 82 -17.90 -36.69 30.45
C ALA A 82 -17.68 -38.21 30.59
N GLU A 83 -16.46 -38.69 30.31
CA GLU A 83 -16.09 -40.11 30.48
C GLU A 83 -16.15 -40.53 31.96
N GLN A 84 -15.80 -39.63 32.89
CA GLN A 84 -15.95 -39.90 34.32
C GLN A 84 -17.43 -40.04 34.72
N LYS A 85 -18.31 -39.14 34.26
CA LYS A 85 -19.75 -39.25 34.51
C LYS A 85 -20.34 -40.54 33.95
N GLU A 86 -19.92 -40.96 32.76
CA GLU A 86 -20.35 -42.23 32.16
C GLU A 86 -19.94 -43.44 33.02
N LYS A 87 -18.72 -43.42 33.58
CA LYS A 87 -18.23 -44.44 34.51
C LYS A 87 -19.04 -44.45 35.81
N GLU A 88 -19.24 -43.30 36.45
CA GLU A 88 -20.04 -43.18 37.67
C GLU A 88 -21.48 -43.71 37.49
N LEU A 89 -22.11 -43.41 36.35
CA LEU A 89 -23.43 -43.94 35.99
C LEU A 89 -23.40 -45.44 35.72
N THR A 90 -22.31 -45.96 35.16
CA THR A 90 -22.12 -47.40 34.96
C THR A 90 -21.99 -48.14 36.28
N ASP A 91 -21.20 -47.62 37.22
CA ASP A 91 -21.02 -48.20 38.55
C ASP A 91 -22.34 -48.15 39.34
N THR A 92 -23.06 -47.02 39.27
CA THR A 92 -24.38 -46.86 39.89
C THR A 92 -25.39 -47.87 39.33
N LEU A 93 -25.37 -48.10 38.01
CA LEU A 93 -26.26 -49.06 37.37
C LEU A 93 -25.96 -50.49 37.83
N GLN A 94 -24.68 -50.87 37.93
CA GLN A 94 -24.28 -52.17 38.47
C GLN A 94 -24.73 -52.36 39.92
N GLN A 95 -24.61 -51.33 40.76
CA GLN A 95 -25.09 -51.36 42.14
C GLN A 95 -26.62 -51.56 42.21
N VAL A 96 -27.38 -50.78 41.43
CA VAL A 96 -28.85 -50.90 41.37
C VAL A 96 -29.28 -52.28 40.86
N GLU A 97 -28.54 -52.88 39.92
CA GLU A 97 -28.79 -54.26 39.46
C GLU A 97 -28.51 -55.30 40.55
N GLY A 98 -27.46 -55.10 41.35
CA GLY A 98 -27.19 -55.93 42.53
C GLY A 98 -28.29 -55.82 43.58
N ASP A 99 -28.73 -54.60 43.89
CA ASP A 99 -29.80 -54.33 44.84
C ASP A 99 -31.15 -54.88 44.36
N LEU A 100 -31.43 -54.80 43.05
CA LEU A 100 -32.62 -55.42 42.44
C LEU A 100 -32.64 -56.93 42.65
N LYS A 101 -31.52 -57.62 42.45
CA LYS A 101 -31.43 -59.08 42.66
C LYS A 101 -31.73 -59.44 44.12
N LYS A 102 -31.13 -58.73 45.07
CA LYS A 102 -31.37 -58.92 46.52
C LYS A 102 -32.83 -58.63 46.90
N ALA A 103 -33.41 -57.55 46.35
CA ALA A 103 -34.80 -57.19 46.62
C ALA A 103 -35.81 -58.19 46.01
N ASP A 104 -35.53 -58.71 44.81
CA ASP A 104 -36.31 -59.78 44.17
C ASP A 104 -36.30 -61.06 45.01
N GLU A 105 -35.13 -61.46 45.53
CA GLU A 105 -34.99 -62.62 46.44
C GLU A 105 -35.76 -62.41 47.74
N ALA A 106 -35.59 -61.26 48.40
CA ALA A 106 -36.30 -60.92 49.63
C ALA A 106 -37.83 -60.87 49.44
N TYR A 107 -38.31 -60.37 48.30
CA TYR A 107 -39.73 -60.36 47.95
C TYR A 107 -40.30 -61.78 47.77
N LYS A 108 -39.53 -62.70 47.18
CA LYS A 108 -39.93 -64.11 47.01
C LYS A 108 -40.08 -64.84 48.35
N SER A 109 -39.26 -64.50 49.34
CA SER A 109 -39.29 -65.11 50.68
C SER A 109 -40.30 -64.47 51.65
N ALA A 110 -40.76 -63.24 51.39
CA ALA A 110 -41.64 -62.49 52.30
C ALA A 110 -43.11 -62.98 52.29
N LYS A 111 -43.79 -62.86 53.43
CA LYS A 111 -45.21 -63.22 53.62
C LYS A 111 -46.00 -62.08 54.29
N GLY A 112 -47.31 -62.02 54.04
CA GLY A 112 -48.20 -61.04 54.68
C GLY A 112 -47.80 -59.58 54.38
N LYS A 113 -47.92 -58.68 55.36
CA LYS A 113 -47.68 -57.23 55.22
C LYS A 113 -46.25 -56.86 54.80
N GLU A 114 -45.27 -57.71 55.08
CA GLU A 114 -43.86 -57.51 54.70
C GLU A 114 -43.66 -57.62 53.18
N LYS A 115 -44.46 -58.48 52.53
CA LYS A 115 -44.43 -58.68 51.07
C LYS A 115 -44.83 -57.41 50.32
N ASP A 116 -45.79 -56.65 50.83
CA ASP A 116 -46.25 -55.40 50.23
C ASP A 116 -45.19 -54.29 50.34
N GLN A 117 -44.42 -54.26 51.43
CA GLN A 117 -43.30 -53.34 51.59
C GLN A 117 -42.17 -53.67 50.61
N LYS A 118 -41.81 -54.96 50.51
CA LYS A 118 -40.78 -55.43 49.55
C LYS A 118 -41.18 -55.18 48.10
N LEU A 119 -42.48 -55.27 47.76
CA LEU A 119 -42.97 -54.92 46.43
C LEU A 119 -42.77 -53.43 46.09
N LYS A 120 -42.95 -52.53 47.07
CA LYS A 120 -42.73 -51.09 46.87
C LYS A 120 -41.25 -50.77 46.65
N GLU A 121 -40.36 -51.36 47.45
CA GLU A 121 -38.90 -51.23 47.30
C GLU A 121 -38.45 -51.71 45.91
N LEU A 122 -38.96 -52.85 45.46
CA LEU A 122 -38.64 -53.46 44.18
C LEU A 122 -39.11 -52.59 42.99
N LYS A 123 -40.31 -51.99 43.07
CA LYS A 123 -40.78 -51.02 42.07
C LYS A 123 -39.89 -49.77 42.02
N ALA A 124 -39.54 -49.21 43.18
CA ALA A 124 -38.66 -48.03 43.24
C ALA A 124 -37.27 -48.31 42.65
N LEU A 125 -36.70 -49.49 42.91
CA LEU A 125 -35.42 -49.90 42.31
C LEU A 125 -35.52 -50.11 40.79
N ARG A 126 -36.65 -50.62 40.27
CA ARG A 126 -36.88 -50.74 38.81
C ARG A 126 -36.97 -49.37 38.14
N GLU A 127 -37.68 -48.41 38.75
CA GLU A 127 -37.73 -47.02 38.27
C GLU A 127 -36.36 -46.36 38.30
N LYS A 128 -35.60 -46.54 39.39
CA LYS A 128 -34.21 -46.07 39.49
C LYS A 128 -33.32 -46.70 38.41
N LYS A 129 -33.45 -47.99 38.13
CA LYS A 129 -32.71 -48.64 37.02
C LYS A 129 -33.04 -48.01 35.67
N GLN A 130 -34.33 -47.79 35.40
CA GLN A 130 -34.76 -47.21 34.12
C GLN A 130 -34.25 -45.76 33.95
N SER A 131 -34.30 -44.95 35.00
CA SER A 131 -33.78 -43.58 34.97
C SER A 131 -32.25 -43.57 34.82
N THR A 132 -31.51 -44.40 35.56
CA THR A 132 -30.04 -44.50 35.44
C THR A 132 -29.62 -45.03 34.06
N THR A 133 -30.35 -45.98 33.48
CA THR A 133 -30.08 -46.48 32.11
C THR A 133 -30.25 -45.37 31.07
N SER A 134 -31.30 -44.55 31.22
CA SER A 134 -31.56 -43.43 30.33
C SER A 134 -30.49 -42.34 30.47
N ALA A 135 -30.08 -42.03 31.70
CA ALA A 135 -28.98 -41.10 31.99
C ALA A 135 -27.65 -41.61 31.42
N LYS A 136 -27.35 -42.91 31.53
CA LYS A 136 -26.14 -43.51 30.95
C LYS A 136 -26.10 -43.35 29.43
N LYS A 137 -27.20 -43.65 28.73
CA LYS A 137 -27.27 -43.45 27.26
C LYS A 137 -27.04 -42.00 26.86
N ALA A 138 -27.56 -41.05 27.63
CA ALA A 138 -27.32 -39.62 27.40
C ALA A 138 -25.83 -39.26 27.62
N ALA A 139 -25.21 -39.77 28.68
CA ALA A 139 -23.79 -39.56 28.96
C ALA A 139 -22.88 -40.19 27.89
N GLU A 140 -23.20 -41.40 27.41
CA GLU A 140 -22.47 -42.06 26.31
C GLU A 140 -22.56 -41.25 25.01
N ALA A 141 -23.74 -40.69 24.71
CA ALA A 141 -23.91 -39.78 23.57
C ALA A 141 -23.08 -38.48 23.75
N GLU A 142 -23.04 -37.93 24.96
CA GLU A 142 -22.21 -36.76 25.30
C GLU A 142 -20.70 -37.05 25.15
N VAL A 143 -20.22 -38.22 25.60
CA VAL A 143 -18.83 -38.64 25.36
C VAL A 143 -18.55 -38.74 23.84
N GLY A 144 -19.51 -39.25 23.06
CA GLY A 144 -19.44 -39.29 21.60
C GLY A 144 -19.32 -37.91 20.96
N THR A 145 -20.06 -36.91 21.44
CA THR A 145 -19.94 -35.52 20.94
C THR A 145 -18.62 -34.89 21.38
N LYS A 146 -18.20 -35.06 22.64
CA LYS A 146 -16.91 -34.56 23.14
C LYS A 146 -15.70 -35.15 22.41
N LYS A 147 -15.75 -36.44 22.04
CA LYS A 147 -14.72 -37.05 21.17
C LYS A 147 -14.60 -36.35 19.82
N LYS A 148 -15.73 -35.97 19.21
CA LYS A 148 -15.73 -35.20 17.95
C LYS A 148 -15.17 -33.79 18.15
N GLU A 149 -15.56 -33.11 19.23
CA GLU A 149 -15.02 -31.78 19.59
C GLU A 149 -13.50 -31.81 19.77
N VAL A 150 -12.95 -32.80 20.49
CA VAL A 150 -11.49 -32.99 20.64
C VAL A 150 -10.83 -33.20 19.27
N SER A 151 -11.44 -34.00 18.39
CA SER A 151 -10.89 -34.24 17.05
C SER A 151 -10.86 -32.97 16.19
N ALA A 152 -11.86 -32.10 16.33
CA ALA A 152 -11.90 -30.80 15.67
C ALA A 152 -10.86 -29.85 16.24
N ALA A 153 -10.80 -29.70 17.56
CA ALA A 153 -9.82 -28.87 18.24
C ALA A 153 -8.37 -29.30 17.94
N LYS A 154 -8.11 -30.61 17.79
CA LYS A 154 -6.81 -31.13 17.38
C LYS A 154 -6.43 -30.70 15.97
N ARG A 155 -7.37 -30.77 15.02
CA ARG A 155 -7.15 -30.29 13.65
C ARG A 155 -6.91 -28.78 13.62
N ASP A 156 -7.65 -28.02 14.42
CA ASP A 156 -7.48 -26.56 14.51
C ASP A 156 -6.12 -26.18 15.10
N ALA A 157 -5.67 -26.87 16.14
CA ALA A 157 -4.34 -26.68 16.72
C ALA A 157 -3.22 -27.03 15.71
N GLU A 158 -3.34 -28.16 15.01
CA GLU A 158 -2.37 -28.57 13.99
C GLU A 158 -2.35 -27.59 12.80
N ALA A 159 -3.51 -27.09 12.37
CA ALA A 159 -3.62 -26.09 11.32
C ALA A 159 -2.99 -24.75 11.75
N ALA A 160 -3.18 -24.33 12.99
CA ALA A 160 -2.57 -23.12 13.54
C ALA A 160 -1.04 -23.25 13.64
N GLU A 161 -0.51 -24.43 14.01
CA GLU A 161 0.94 -24.68 14.00
C GLU A 161 1.53 -24.64 12.59
N LYS A 162 0.88 -25.30 11.62
CA LYS A 162 1.31 -25.25 10.21
C LYS A 162 1.29 -23.82 9.64
N SER A 163 0.26 -23.05 9.99
CA SER A 163 0.13 -21.62 9.61
C SER A 163 1.28 -20.78 10.18
N LEU A 164 1.62 -20.99 11.45
CA LEU A 164 2.72 -20.28 12.10
C LEU A 164 4.08 -20.61 11.47
N GLU A 165 4.36 -21.89 11.21
CA GLU A 165 5.63 -22.28 10.57
C GLU A 165 5.72 -21.76 9.13
N ALA A 166 4.63 -21.81 8.35
CA ALA A 166 4.59 -21.23 7.02
C ALA A 166 4.86 -19.71 7.05
N SER A 167 4.21 -18.98 7.95
CA SER A 167 4.38 -17.53 8.10
C SER A 167 5.81 -17.16 8.54
N LYS A 168 6.41 -17.99 9.40
CA LYS A 168 7.81 -17.86 9.82
C LYS A 168 8.77 -18.02 8.64
N GLN A 169 8.61 -19.07 7.82
CA GLN A 169 9.44 -19.29 6.63
C GLN A 169 9.27 -18.17 5.61
N GLU A 170 8.03 -17.67 5.42
CA GLU A 170 7.76 -16.54 4.53
C GLU A 170 8.45 -15.25 5.01
N ALA A 171 8.36 -14.93 6.30
CA ALA A 171 9.02 -13.76 6.88
C ALA A 171 10.55 -13.83 6.71
N LYS A 172 11.15 -15.00 6.95
CA LYS A 172 12.59 -15.23 6.72
C LYS A 172 12.96 -15.09 5.25
N GLY A 173 12.20 -15.72 4.35
CA GLY A 173 12.45 -15.65 2.92
C GLY A 173 12.35 -14.22 2.38
N LYS A 174 11.37 -13.43 2.84
CA LYS A 174 11.24 -12.00 2.49
C LYS A 174 12.41 -11.19 3.04
N LEU A 175 12.78 -11.38 4.31
CA LEU A 175 13.90 -10.68 4.92
C LEU A 175 15.21 -10.96 4.20
N GLN A 176 15.45 -12.21 3.83
CA GLN A 176 16.63 -12.62 3.09
C GLN A 176 16.65 -11.98 1.69
N LYS A 177 15.55 -12.07 0.92
CA LYS A 177 15.46 -11.41 -0.40
C LYS A 177 15.69 -9.91 -0.31
N TYR A 178 15.17 -9.27 0.73
CA TYR A 178 15.39 -7.85 0.96
C TYR A 178 16.88 -7.54 1.16
N ARG A 179 17.57 -8.31 2.02
CA ARG A 179 18.99 -8.13 2.31
C ARG A 179 19.91 -8.47 1.13
N ASP A 180 19.63 -9.56 0.44
CA ASP A 180 20.49 -10.08 -0.62
C ASP A 180 20.42 -9.25 -1.92
N GLY A 181 19.32 -8.51 -2.13
CA GLY A 181 19.13 -7.77 -3.39
C GLY A 181 18.45 -6.42 -3.25
N GLU A 182 17.26 -6.36 -2.65
CA GLU A 182 16.43 -5.14 -2.69
C GLU A 182 17.12 -3.95 -2.00
N LYS A 183 17.77 -4.18 -0.86
CA LYS A 183 18.53 -3.16 -0.13
C LYS A 183 19.66 -2.59 -0.98
N SER A 184 20.47 -3.46 -1.58
CA SER A 184 21.57 -3.02 -2.45
C SER A 184 21.04 -2.25 -3.67
N ASN A 185 19.91 -2.66 -4.23
CA ASN A 185 19.29 -1.95 -5.36
C ASN A 185 18.79 -0.55 -4.96
N LEU A 186 18.19 -0.40 -3.77
CA LEU A 186 17.76 0.89 -3.25
C LEU A 186 18.94 1.82 -2.96
N GLU A 187 20.03 1.28 -2.39
CA GLU A 187 21.27 2.02 -2.15
C GLU A 187 21.91 2.49 -3.47
N LYS A 188 22.04 1.60 -4.45
CA LYS A 188 22.54 1.93 -5.80
C LYS A 188 21.68 2.97 -6.51
N ALA A 189 20.35 2.89 -6.38
CA ALA A 189 19.44 3.87 -6.95
C ALA A 189 19.64 5.27 -6.33
N LEU A 190 19.84 5.33 -5.00
CA LEU A 190 20.15 6.58 -4.31
C LEU A 190 21.53 7.14 -4.72
N GLU A 191 22.54 6.27 -4.83
CA GLU A 191 23.87 6.67 -5.28
C GLU A 191 23.84 7.24 -6.70
N THR A 192 23.22 6.52 -7.64
CA THR A 192 23.03 6.98 -9.03
C THR A 192 22.29 8.32 -9.09
N ALA A 193 21.24 8.48 -8.27
CA ALA A 193 20.48 9.74 -8.21
C ALA A 193 21.36 10.89 -7.69
N LYS A 194 22.21 10.65 -6.67
CA LYS A 194 23.14 11.65 -6.13
C LYS A 194 24.22 12.04 -7.14
N GLU A 195 24.74 11.08 -7.91
CA GLU A 195 25.69 11.37 -8.98
C GLU A 195 25.06 12.25 -10.06
N GLN A 196 23.84 11.92 -10.49
CA GLN A 196 23.07 12.74 -11.43
C GLN A 196 22.82 14.14 -10.87
N ASP A 197 22.47 14.27 -9.59
CA ASP A 197 22.25 15.56 -8.92
C ASP A 197 23.52 16.40 -8.89
N GLY A 198 24.66 15.79 -8.59
CA GLY A 198 25.98 16.43 -8.67
C GLY A 198 26.29 16.95 -10.08
N SER A 199 26.02 16.16 -11.12
CA SER A 199 26.21 16.57 -12.51
C SER A 199 25.26 17.71 -12.93
N ALA A 200 24.01 17.68 -12.47
CA ALA A 200 23.01 18.68 -12.76
C ALA A 200 23.36 20.02 -12.08
N LYS A 201 23.84 19.99 -10.83
CA LYS A 201 24.33 21.16 -10.11
C LYS A 201 25.51 21.83 -10.81
N LYS A 202 26.50 21.04 -11.22
CA LYS A 202 27.65 21.56 -12.02
C LYS A 202 27.19 22.20 -13.33
N SER A 203 26.23 21.59 -14.01
CA SER A 203 25.66 22.13 -15.25
C SER A 203 24.93 23.46 -15.02
N LEU A 204 24.19 23.56 -13.91
CA LEU A 204 23.51 24.79 -13.49
C LEU A 204 24.51 25.89 -13.12
N GLU A 205 25.58 25.57 -12.39
CA GLU A 205 26.64 26.53 -12.07
C GLU A 205 27.33 27.06 -13.34
N ALA A 206 27.62 26.18 -14.30
CA ALA A 206 28.16 26.58 -15.59
C ALA A 206 27.20 27.52 -16.34
N ALA A 207 25.90 27.19 -16.39
CA ALA A 207 24.90 28.03 -17.05
C ALA A 207 24.73 29.41 -16.37
N LYS A 208 24.77 29.45 -15.03
CA LYS A 208 24.78 30.71 -14.27
C LYS A 208 25.99 31.58 -14.60
N LYS A 209 27.17 30.96 -14.74
CA LYS A 209 28.38 31.67 -15.13
C LYS A 209 28.24 32.25 -16.54
N THR A 210 27.79 31.45 -17.51
CA THR A 210 27.53 31.90 -18.89
C THR A 210 26.54 33.07 -18.92
N LEU A 211 25.46 33.02 -18.14
CA LEU A 211 24.51 34.13 -18.03
C LEU A 211 25.15 35.38 -17.43
N SER A 212 25.94 35.23 -16.37
CA SER A 212 26.67 36.35 -15.75
C SER A 212 27.62 37.02 -16.75
N ASP A 213 28.37 36.22 -17.52
CA ASP A 213 29.30 36.71 -18.54
C ASP A 213 28.54 37.43 -19.67
N ALA A 214 27.40 36.89 -20.11
CA ALA A 214 26.55 37.51 -21.12
C ALA A 214 25.94 38.86 -20.64
N VAL A 215 25.52 38.93 -19.38
CA VAL A 215 25.06 40.19 -18.74
C VAL A 215 26.20 41.21 -18.71
N GLY A 216 27.42 40.78 -18.38
CA GLY A 216 28.61 41.63 -18.43
C GLY A 216 28.90 42.15 -19.84
N ALA A 217 28.78 41.30 -20.85
CA ALA A 217 28.99 41.65 -22.26
C ALA A 217 27.97 42.70 -22.74
N VAL A 218 26.68 42.57 -22.37
CA VAL A 218 25.65 43.57 -22.69
C VAL A 218 25.99 44.92 -22.06
N LYS A 219 26.36 44.94 -20.77
CA LYS A 219 26.75 46.19 -20.10
C LYS A 219 27.97 46.85 -20.77
N SER A 220 28.98 46.05 -21.14
CA SER A 220 30.17 46.56 -21.83
C SER A 220 29.85 47.08 -23.23
N ALA A 221 29.00 46.38 -23.99
CA ALA A 221 28.53 46.81 -25.29
C ALA A 221 27.74 48.11 -25.22
N GLU A 222 26.83 48.24 -24.25
CA GLU A 222 26.07 49.46 -23.99
C GLU A 222 26.98 50.62 -23.60
N GLN A 223 27.98 50.40 -22.74
CA GLN A 223 28.97 51.43 -22.38
C GLN A 223 29.76 51.91 -23.60
N LYS A 224 30.38 50.98 -24.35
CA LYS A 224 31.14 51.31 -25.56
C LYS A 224 30.27 52.02 -26.61
N ALA A 225 29.01 51.61 -26.74
CA ALA A 225 28.05 52.28 -27.60
C ALA A 225 27.81 53.72 -27.15
N THR A 226 27.52 53.94 -25.86
CA THR A 226 27.31 55.31 -25.34
C THR A 226 28.53 56.20 -25.50
N GLU A 227 29.75 55.68 -25.34
CA GLU A 227 30.98 56.45 -25.52
C GLU A 227 31.23 56.80 -26.99
N ALA A 228 31.07 55.84 -27.90
CA ALA A 228 31.28 56.08 -29.32
C ALA A 228 30.22 57.02 -29.92
N THR A 229 28.96 56.97 -29.44
CA THR A 229 27.94 57.95 -29.84
C THR A 229 28.22 59.33 -29.29
N LYS A 230 28.68 59.46 -28.03
CA LYS A 230 29.10 60.74 -27.46
C LYS A 230 30.22 61.38 -28.27
N LYS A 231 31.26 60.61 -28.63
CA LYS A 231 32.37 61.10 -29.48
C LYS A 231 31.87 61.55 -30.87
N ALA A 232 31.08 60.73 -31.55
CA ALA A 232 30.52 61.08 -32.85
C ALA A 232 29.60 62.31 -32.81
N ARG A 233 28.83 62.50 -31.73
CA ARG A 233 27.99 63.69 -31.52
C ARG A 233 28.83 64.94 -31.30
N ALA A 234 29.90 64.85 -30.52
CA ALA A 234 30.81 65.96 -30.30
C ALA A 234 31.49 66.42 -31.60
N GLU A 235 31.93 65.47 -32.44
CA GLU A 235 32.53 65.79 -33.76
C GLU A 235 31.52 66.44 -34.73
N LEU A 236 30.25 66.02 -34.68
CA LEU A 236 29.18 66.63 -35.48
C LEU A 236 28.88 68.06 -35.00
N GLU A 237 28.81 68.28 -33.68
CA GLU A 237 28.68 69.61 -33.06
C GLU A 237 29.81 70.56 -33.47
N GLU A 238 31.05 70.07 -33.49
CA GLU A 238 32.20 70.85 -33.94
C GLU A 238 32.12 71.20 -35.44
N ALA A 239 31.73 70.24 -36.28
CA ALA A 239 31.51 70.46 -37.71
C ALA A 239 30.42 71.52 -37.96
N LYS A 240 29.30 71.48 -37.21
CA LYS A 240 28.24 72.50 -37.25
C LYS A 240 28.75 73.89 -36.89
N LYS A 241 29.59 74.00 -35.86
CA LYS A 241 30.20 75.27 -35.45
C LYS A 241 31.18 75.80 -36.50
N ALA A 242 31.86 74.92 -37.24
CA ALA A 242 32.73 75.32 -38.34
C ALA A 242 31.93 75.86 -39.53
N VAL A 243 30.79 75.24 -39.88
CA VAL A 243 29.86 75.74 -40.91
C VAL A 243 29.34 77.14 -40.56
N ALA A 244 28.96 77.35 -39.29
CA ALA A 244 28.44 78.64 -38.82
C ALA A 244 29.47 79.78 -38.85
N LYS A 245 30.78 79.48 -38.84
CA LYS A 245 31.88 80.45 -38.85
C LYS A 245 32.49 80.70 -40.22
N ALA A 246 32.18 79.87 -41.22
CA ALA A 246 32.79 79.94 -42.55
C ALA A 246 32.17 81.05 -43.42
N ASP A 247 33.01 81.82 -44.11
CA ASP A 247 32.59 82.97 -44.93
C ASP A 247 31.85 82.52 -46.20
N PRO A 248 30.74 83.18 -46.60
CA PRO A 248 29.91 82.79 -47.73
C PRO A 248 30.49 83.22 -49.10
N GLY A 249 31.82 83.34 -49.23
CA GLY A 249 32.50 83.76 -50.47
C GLY A 249 32.12 82.92 -51.71
N ASN A 250 32.69 83.27 -52.87
CA ASN A 250 32.29 82.81 -54.21
C ASN A 250 31.70 81.38 -54.30
N LEU A 251 30.52 81.27 -54.92
CA LEU A 251 29.59 80.11 -54.96
C LEU A 251 30.18 78.73 -55.35
N LEU A 252 31.35 78.68 -56.00
CA LEU A 252 31.90 77.45 -56.56
C LEU A 252 33.00 76.81 -55.69
N PHE A 253 33.74 77.60 -54.89
CA PHE A 253 34.87 77.16 -54.05
C PHE A 253 34.91 77.91 -52.72
N SER A 254 33.81 77.92 -51.98
CA SER A 254 33.73 78.59 -50.68
C SER A 254 34.04 77.64 -49.53
N GLU A 255 34.76 78.15 -48.53
CA GLU A 255 35.07 77.46 -47.29
C GLU A 255 33.79 76.95 -46.59
N LYS A 256 32.69 77.68 -46.76
CA LYS A 256 31.35 77.28 -46.30
C LYS A 256 30.83 76.00 -46.97
N ARG A 257 30.99 75.83 -48.28
CA ARG A 257 30.54 74.62 -49.00
C ARG A 257 31.31 73.38 -48.55
N ASP A 258 32.61 73.52 -48.29
CA ASP A 258 33.44 72.40 -47.82
C ASP A 258 33.19 72.09 -46.33
N ALA A 259 32.86 73.09 -45.51
CA ALA A 259 32.36 72.87 -44.15
C ALA A 259 31.01 72.13 -44.14
N GLU A 260 30.07 72.49 -45.04
CA GLU A 260 28.77 71.82 -45.16
C GLU A 260 28.89 70.37 -45.60
N LYS A 261 29.80 70.07 -46.55
CA LYS A 261 30.10 68.66 -46.92
C LYS A 261 30.63 67.87 -45.73
N ARG A 262 31.53 68.45 -44.93
CA ARG A 262 32.05 67.81 -43.71
C ARG A 262 30.96 67.58 -42.67
N GLU A 263 30.02 68.51 -42.49
CA GLU A 263 28.85 68.30 -41.62
C GLU A 263 28.02 67.11 -42.09
N VAL A 264 27.67 67.04 -43.38
CA VAL A 264 26.90 65.92 -43.95
C VAL A 264 27.65 64.59 -43.83
N GLU A 265 28.97 64.58 -44.01
CA GLU A 265 29.80 63.39 -43.80
C GLU A 265 29.79 62.94 -42.34
N LYS A 266 29.90 63.87 -41.38
CA LYS A 266 29.82 63.57 -39.94
C LYS A 266 28.43 63.13 -39.51
N GLU A 267 27.37 63.67 -40.10
CA GLU A 267 25.99 63.20 -39.87
C GLU A 267 25.78 61.77 -40.37
N ARG A 268 26.28 61.46 -41.57
CA ARG A 268 26.26 60.08 -42.10
C ARG A 268 27.11 59.13 -41.26
N ALA A 269 28.27 59.58 -40.78
CA ALA A 269 29.11 58.81 -39.88
C ALA A 269 28.41 58.53 -38.55
N LEU A 270 27.74 59.52 -37.95
CA LEU A 270 26.96 59.35 -36.73
C LEU A 270 25.82 58.33 -36.93
N LYS A 271 25.07 58.41 -38.03
CA LYS A 271 24.01 57.43 -38.33
C LYS A 271 24.57 56.01 -38.46
N LYS A 272 25.74 55.83 -39.09
CA LYS A 272 26.42 54.52 -39.19
C LYS A 272 26.90 54.01 -37.84
N VAL A 273 27.42 54.89 -36.99
CA VAL A 273 27.84 54.54 -35.62
C VAL A 273 26.62 54.14 -34.78
N GLU A 274 25.52 54.87 -34.86
CA GLU A 274 24.28 54.52 -34.16
C GLU A 274 23.66 53.20 -34.64
N SER A 275 23.69 52.91 -35.95
CA SER A 275 23.20 51.62 -36.47
C SER A 275 24.09 50.45 -36.05
N ALA A 276 25.41 50.57 -36.19
CA ALA A 276 26.36 49.53 -35.78
C ALA A 276 26.26 49.22 -34.28
N GLN A 277 26.05 50.24 -33.45
CA GLN A 277 25.86 50.05 -32.01
C GLN A 277 24.56 49.34 -31.67
N LYS A 278 23.45 49.69 -32.34
CA LYS A 278 22.18 48.99 -32.16
C LYS A 278 22.32 47.51 -32.50
N GLU A 279 23.05 47.17 -33.56
CA GLU A 279 23.32 45.79 -33.94
C GLU A 279 24.16 45.07 -32.88
N VAL A 280 25.27 45.65 -32.42
CA VAL A 280 26.14 45.06 -31.39
C VAL A 280 25.39 44.84 -30.06
N VAL A 281 24.60 45.83 -29.63
CA VAL A 281 23.79 45.70 -28.39
C VAL A 281 22.67 44.67 -28.58
N ALA A 282 22.03 44.63 -29.75
CA ALA A 282 20.99 43.64 -30.04
C ALA A 282 21.56 42.21 -30.09
N GLU A 283 22.75 42.02 -30.66
CA GLU A 283 23.44 40.74 -30.69
C GLU A 283 23.84 40.28 -29.28
N ALA A 284 24.40 41.18 -28.46
CA ALA A 284 24.71 40.89 -27.06
C ALA A 284 23.44 40.51 -26.26
N LYS A 285 22.30 41.19 -26.52
CA LYS A 285 21.01 40.86 -25.89
C LYS A 285 20.47 39.50 -26.33
N LYS A 286 20.66 39.11 -27.59
CA LYS A 286 20.31 37.75 -28.06
C LYS A 286 21.13 36.68 -27.35
N VAL A 287 22.42 36.91 -27.15
CA VAL A 287 23.30 36.00 -26.39
C VAL A 287 22.86 35.91 -24.93
N GLN A 288 22.52 37.03 -24.29
CA GLN A 288 21.96 37.04 -22.94
C GLN A 288 20.65 36.25 -22.85
N GLU A 289 19.75 36.40 -23.83
CA GLU A 289 18.49 35.67 -23.87
C GLU A 289 18.72 34.15 -24.01
N GLN A 290 19.63 33.73 -24.89
CA GLN A 290 20.03 32.34 -25.04
C GLN A 290 20.61 31.77 -23.73
N ALA A 291 21.53 32.49 -23.10
CA ALA A 291 22.10 32.09 -21.81
C ALA A 291 21.03 31.97 -20.70
N SER A 292 20.03 32.87 -20.70
CA SER A 292 18.91 32.80 -19.74
C SER A 292 18.01 31.58 -19.97
N LYS A 293 17.78 31.20 -21.24
CA LYS A 293 17.02 30.01 -21.60
C LYS A 293 17.78 28.76 -21.17
N GLU A 294 19.09 28.71 -21.40
CA GLU A 294 19.96 27.62 -20.96
C GLU A 294 19.97 27.48 -19.44
N GLU A 295 20.14 28.57 -18.68
CA GLU A 295 20.07 28.56 -17.21
C GLU A 295 18.71 28.06 -16.72
N SER A 296 17.61 28.54 -17.31
CA SER A 296 16.26 28.09 -16.95
C SER A 296 16.06 26.58 -17.21
N SER A 297 16.65 26.06 -18.29
CA SER A 297 16.57 24.64 -18.64
C SER A 297 17.42 23.78 -17.70
N ALA A 298 18.61 24.26 -17.34
CA ALA A 298 19.50 23.61 -16.39
C ALA A 298 18.87 23.57 -14.99
N ARG A 299 18.23 24.67 -14.58
CA ARG A 299 17.48 24.75 -13.32
C ARG A 299 16.30 23.80 -13.26
N LYS A 300 15.56 23.64 -14.36
CA LYS A 300 14.47 22.64 -14.44
C LYS A 300 15.01 21.21 -14.31
N LYS A 301 16.12 20.90 -14.98
CA LYS A 301 16.77 19.59 -14.90
C LYS A 301 17.28 19.30 -13.49
N GLU A 302 17.94 20.26 -12.84
CA GLU A 302 18.40 20.13 -11.45
C GLU A 302 17.21 19.86 -10.51
N ALA A 303 16.13 20.65 -10.61
CA ALA A 303 14.95 20.43 -9.79
C ALA A 303 14.29 19.06 -10.02
N GLU A 304 14.27 18.54 -11.25
CA GLU A 304 13.76 17.19 -11.55
C GLU A 304 14.64 16.11 -10.93
N VAL A 305 15.96 16.25 -11.05
CA VAL A 305 16.92 15.27 -10.51
C VAL A 305 16.93 15.31 -8.98
N SER A 306 16.88 16.48 -8.35
CA SER A 306 16.76 16.59 -6.89
C SER A 306 15.48 15.95 -6.36
N LYS A 307 14.37 16.00 -7.11
CA LYS A 307 13.16 15.23 -6.77
C LYS A 307 13.38 13.72 -6.84
N LYS A 308 14.18 13.23 -7.81
CA LYS A 308 14.56 11.81 -7.90
C LYS A 308 15.45 11.37 -6.74
N VAL A 309 16.35 12.24 -6.27
CA VAL A 309 17.12 11.98 -5.04
C VAL A 309 16.21 11.85 -3.83
N ALA A 310 15.28 12.80 -3.66
CA ALA A 310 14.34 12.78 -2.54
C ALA A 310 13.46 11.52 -2.57
N SER A 311 12.97 11.10 -3.74
CA SER A 311 12.18 9.87 -3.86
C SER A 311 13.01 8.61 -3.61
N ALA A 312 14.25 8.53 -4.13
CA ALA A 312 15.15 7.42 -3.85
C ALA A 312 15.48 7.30 -2.34
N GLN A 313 15.66 8.43 -1.66
CA GLN A 313 15.89 8.47 -0.22
C GLN A 313 14.66 8.05 0.59
N ALA A 314 13.45 8.46 0.16
CA ALA A 314 12.20 8.02 0.77
C ALA A 314 11.99 6.51 0.60
N ASN A 315 12.31 5.97 -0.58
CA ASN A 315 12.25 4.53 -0.86
C ASN A 315 13.24 3.75 0.00
N LEU A 316 14.46 4.24 0.19
CA LEU A 316 15.44 3.61 1.08
C LEU A 316 14.97 3.63 2.54
N THR A 317 14.41 4.75 3.00
CA THR A 317 13.83 4.86 4.36
C THR A 317 12.71 3.86 4.57
N THR A 318 11.77 3.79 3.62
CA THR A 318 10.65 2.83 3.64
C THR A 318 11.16 1.40 3.61
N GLY A 319 12.16 1.13 2.79
CA GLY A 319 12.81 -0.18 2.72
C GLY A 319 13.43 -0.60 4.06
N ASN A 320 14.14 0.32 4.74
CA ASN A 320 14.70 0.05 6.06
C ASN A 320 13.62 -0.22 7.11
N GLU A 321 12.47 0.44 7.03
CA GLU A 321 11.30 0.15 7.90
C GLU A 321 10.73 -1.25 7.63
N VAL A 322 10.66 -1.65 6.36
CA VAL A 322 10.27 -3.02 5.97
C VAL A 322 11.27 -4.04 6.51
N GLU A 323 12.58 -3.81 6.36
CA GLU A 323 13.62 -4.68 6.92
C GLU A 323 13.44 -4.83 8.44
N LYS A 324 13.25 -3.71 9.14
CA LYS A 324 13.05 -3.70 10.60
C LYS A 324 11.79 -4.45 10.99
N SER A 325 10.68 -4.27 10.27
CA SER A 325 9.42 -4.97 10.56
C SER A 325 9.55 -6.48 10.31
N LEU A 326 10.21 -6.88 9.23
CA LEU A 326 10.48 -8.28 8.93
C LEU A 326 11.43 -8.90 9.96
N GLN A 327 12.46 -8.18 10.38
CA GLN A 327 13.36 -8.64 11.46
C GLN A 327 12.60 -8.82 12.77
N GLN A 328 11.76 -7.85 13.16
CA GLN A 328 10.92 -7.98 14.36
C GLN A 328 9.96 -9.16 14.27
N ALA A 329 9.39 -9.43 13.09
CA ALA A 329 8.56 -10.61 12.86
C ALA A 329 9.37 -11.91 13.07
N VAL A 330 10.57 -11.99 12.48
CA VAL A 330 11.48 -13.13 12.66
C VAL A 330 11.89 -13.30 14.12
N ASP A 331 12.22 -12.21 14.83
CA ASP A 331 12.56 -12.25 16.25
C ASP A 331 11.36 -12.65 17.12
N THR A 332 10.13 -12.37 16.67
CA THR A 332 8.90 -12.85 17.33
C THR A 332 8.72 -14.36 17.12
N TYR A 333 9.00 -14.87 15.91
CA TYR A 333 8.96 -16.31 15.61
C TYR A 333 10.10 -17.11 16.24
N GLU A 334 11.27 -16.50 16.37
CA GLU A 334 12.48 -17.09 16.95
C GLU A 334 13.04 -16.14 17.99
N PRO A 335 12.40 -16.04 19.16
CA PRO A 335 12.95 -15.25 20.24
C PRO A 335 14.35 -15.79 20.52
N LYS A 336 15.36 -14.92 20.38
CA LYS A 336 16.74 -15.26 20.74
C LYS A 336 16.70 -15.79 22.16
N LYS A 337 16.95 -17.09 22.32
CA LYS A 337 17.13 -17.69 23.64
C LYS A 337 18.45 -17.11 24.17
N PHE A 338 18.37 -16.01 24.90
CA PHE A 338 19.46 -15.59 25.78
C PHE A 338 19.52 -16.63 26.89
N PHE A 339 20.40 -17.61 26.70
CA PHE A 339 20.95 -18.44 27.77
C PHE A 339 22.18 -17.73 28.32
#